data_AF-A0A419T1C8-F1
#
_entry.id   AF-A0A419T1C8-F1
#
_cell.length_a   1.000
_cell.length_b   1.000
_cell.length_c   1.000
_cell.angle_alpha   90.00
_cell.angle_beta   90.00
_cell.angle_gamma   90.00
#
_symmetry.space_group_name_H-M   'P 1'
#
loop_
_entity.id
_entity.type
_entity.pdbx_description
1 polymer ?
#
loop_
_entity_poly.entity_id
_entity_poly.type
_entity_poly.pdbx_seq_one_letter_code
_entity_poly.pdbx_strand_id
1 'polypeptide(L)'
;MKNFIKNVVVVAVVAFILQLIWEYVQCDIFYTMDESTNHTRLMFSATFGDMMMSVVLYGLLAFVNKDVNWILKKWNRHDYIITTLYALFLSFYFEISALYNNRWGYNEETMPLFPNTNIALVPVIQLIVLFPIIFIISRKILRRLNK
;
A
#
# COMPACT_ATOMS: atom_id res chain seq x y z
N MET A 1 7.50 -23.75 -5.50
CA MET A 1 8.27 -22.48 -5.48
C MET A 1 8.02 -21.59 -6.70
N LYS A 2 8.09 -22.10 -7.95
CA LYS A 2 7.89 -21.29 -9.18
C LYS A 2 6.60 -20.45 -9.20
N ASN A 3 5.47 -21.03 -8.77
CA ASN A 3 4.19 -20.29 -8.70
C ASN A 3 4.19 -19.18 -7.66
N PHE A 4 4.84 -19.40 -6.52
CA PHE A 4 4.94 -18.39 -5.46
C PHE A 4 5.75 -17.18 -5.93
N ILE A 5 6.94 -17.42 -6.50
CA ILE A 5 7.81 -16.35 -7.05
C ILE A 5 7.06 -15.55 -8.12
N LYS A 6 6.38 -16.23 -9.04
CA LYS A 6 5.56 -15.57 -10.07
C LYS A 6 4.48 -14.68 -9.46
N ASN A 7 3.74 -15.18 -8.47
CA ASN A 7 2.67 -14.42 -7.83
C ASN A 7 3.23 -13.20 -7.08
N VAL A 8 4.34 -13.37 -6.35
CA VAL A 8 5.04 -12.28 -5.65
C VAL A 8 5.51 -11.21 -6.64
N VAL A 9 6.13 -11.60 -7.76
CA VAL A 9 6.59 -10.65 -8.78
C VAL A 9 5.42 -9.86 -9.37
N VAL A 10 4.31 -10.52 -9.70
CA VAL A 10 3.12 -9.82 -10.23
C VAL A 10 2.55 -8.86 -9.18
N VAL A 11 2.40 -9.30 -7.93
CA VAL A 11 1.92 -8.43 -6.84
C VAL A 11 2.85 -7.24 -6.63
N ALA A 12 4.17 -7.46 -6.62
CA ALA A 12 5.17 -6.41 -6.44
C ALA A 12 5.10 -5.38 -7.58
N VAL A 13 5.05 -5.81 -8.84
CA VAL A 13 4.97 -4.90 -10.00
C VAL A 13 3.67 -4.11 -10.00
N VAL A 14 2.53 -4.76 -9.74
CA VAL A 14 1.23 -4.08 -9.68
C VAL A 14 1.19 -3.10 -8.52
N ALA A 15 1.67 -3.50 -7.34
CA ALA A 15 1.74 -2.64 -6.17
C ALA A 15 2.65 -1.43 -6.43
N PHE A 16 3.85 -1.65 -6.96
CA PHE A 16 4.78 -0.57 -7.28
C PHE A 16 4.15 0.47 -8.19
N ILE A 17 3.53 0.05 -9.30
CA ILE A 17 2.91 0.97 -10.26
C ILE A 17 1.76 1.76 -9.62
N LEU A 18 0.85 1.08 -8.91
CA LEU A 18 -0.32 1.74 -8.33
C LEU A 18 0.06 2.68 -7.18
N GLN A 19 1.00 2.27 -6.32
CA GLN A 19 1.49 3.10 -5.23
C GLN A 19 2.27 4.29 -5.79
N LEU A 20 3.11 4.10 -6.81
CA LEU A 20 3.84 5.21 -7.45
C LEU A 20 2.87 6.27 -8.01
N ILE A 21 1.83 5.82 -8.73
CA ILE A 21 0.81 6.74 -9.26
C ILE A 21 0.14 7.50 -8.12
N TRP A 22 -0.23 6.79 -7.06
CA TRP A 22 -0.90 7.41 -5.91
C TRP A 22 0.00 8.43 -5.21
N GLU A 23 1.21 8.05 -4.82
CA GLU A 23 2.18 8.91 -4.14
C GLU A 23 2.40 10.21 -4.93
N TYR A 24 2.67 10.12 -6.23
CA TYR A 24 2.90 11.31 -7.06
C TYR A 24 1.66 12.18 -7.24
N VAL A 25 0.46 11.60 -7.34
CA VAL A 25 -0.79 12.38 -7.46
C VAL A 25 -1.13 13.10 -6.16
N GLN A 26 -0.90 12.47 -5.01
CA GLN A 26 -1.26 13.04 -3.72
C GLN A 26 -0.20 13.99 -3.16
N CYS A 27 1.08 13.79 -3.51
CA CYS A 27 2.18 14.59 -2.98
C CYS A 27 1.99 16.09 -3.29
N ASP A 28 1.74 16.43 -4.56
CA ASP A 28 1.57 17.82 -5.00
C ASP A 28 0.38 18.53 -4.32
N ILE A 29 -0.64 17.78 -3.93
CA ILE A 29 -1.88 18.34 -3.37
C ILE A 29 -1.77 18.51 -1.86
N PHE A 30 -1.20 17.53 -1.15
CA PHE A 30 -1.38 17.40 0.30
C PHE A 30 -0.10 17.60 1.12
N TYR A 31 1.08 17.54 0.51
CA TYR A 31 2.35 17.62 1.24
C TYR A 31 3.08 18.93 0.95
N THR A 32 3.65 19.51 1.99
CA THR A 32 4.56 20.66 1.89
C THR A 32 5.99 20.12 1.86
N MET A 33 6.55 19.94 0.67
CA MET A 33 7.93 19.49 0.49
C MET A 33 8.74 20.56 -0.23
N ASP A 34 9.87 20.96 0.36
CA ASP A 34 10.83 21.85 -0.31
C ASP A 34 11.34 21.18 -1.61
N GLU A 35 11.35 21.95 -2.71
CA GLU A 35 11.67 21.53 -4.10
C GLU A 35 13.06 20.88 -4.31
N SER A 36 13.84 20.67 -3.26
CA SER A 36 15.13 20.02 -3.35
C SER A 36 15.03 18.56 -3.83
N THR A 37 16.12 18.06 -4.41
CA THR A 37 16.38 16.68 -4.89
C THR A 37 15.98 15.53 -3.94
N ASN A 38 15.58 15.82 -2.70
CA ASN A 38 15.05 14.87 -1.74
C ASN A 38 13.61 14.41 -2.04
N HIS A 39 12.84 15.18 -2.81
CA HIS A 39 11.43 14.85 -3.15
C HIS A 39 11.31 13.48 -3.83
N THR A 40 12.02 13.29 -4.95
CA THR A 40 11.99 12.04 -5.72
C THR A 40 12.46 10.85 -4.89
N ARG A 41 13.49 11.03 -4.05
CA ARG A 41 14.04 9.96 -3.21
C ARG A 41 13.07 9.54 -2.11
N LEU A 42 12.38 10.50 -1.50
CA LEU A 42 11.38 10.23 -0.46
C LEU A 42 10.15 9.54 -1.06
N MET A 43 9.65 9.99 -2.21
CA MET A 43 8.53 9.37 -2.92
C MET A 43 8.85 7.94 -3.36
N PHE A 44 10.04 7.72 -3.92
CA PHE A 44 10.50 6.36 -4.25
C PHE A 44 10.62 5.48 -3.00
N SER A 45 11.12 6.03 -1.89
CA SER A 45 11.19 5.29 -0.62
C SER A 45 9.81 4.93 -0.08
N ALA A 46 8.82 5.83 -0.17
CA ALA A 46 7.44 5.60 0.25
C ALA A 46 6.80 4.52 -0.62
N THR A 47 6.84 4.71 -1.95
CA THR A 47 6.36 3.73 -2.94
C THR A 47 6.96 2.35 -2.73
N PHE A 48 8.28 2.27 -2.51
CA PHE A 48 8.95 1.00 -2.28
C PHE A 48 8.51 0.35 -0.96
N GLY A 49 8.35 1.15 0.09
CA GLY A 49 7.78 0.71 1.36
C GLY A 49 6.40 0.09 1.18
N ASP A 50 5.49 0.78 0.50
CA ASP A 50 4.11 0.32 0.31
C ASP A 50 4.00 -0.91 -0.61
N MET A 51 4.88 -0.99 -1.61
CA MET A 51 5.03 -2.21 -2.40
C MET A 51 5.45 -3.39 -1.50
N MET A 52 6.44 -3.19 -0.62
CA MET A 52 6.87 -4.24 0.31
C MET A 52 5.75 -4.64 1.28
N MET A 53 4.98 -3.69 1.80
CA MET A 53 3.80 -3.97 2.62
C MET A 53 2.77 -4.83 1.87
N SER A 54 2.54 -4.53 0.59
CA SER A 54 1.64 -5.32 -0.26
C SER A 54 2.12 -6.76 -0.47
N VAL A 55 3.43 -6.95 -0.64
CA VAL A 55 4.05 -8.28 -0.77
C VAL A 55 3.98 -9.06 0.55
N VAL A 56 4.23 -8.40 1.68
CA VAL A 56 4.10 -9.01 3.02
C VAL A 56 2.66 -9.42 3.30
N LEU A 57 1.68 -8.56 2.97
CA LEU A 57 0.26 -8.88 3.10
C LEU A 57 -0.12 -10.11 2.24
N TYR A 58 0.36 -10.17 1.00
CA TYR A 58 0.16 -11.35 0.15
C TYR A 58 0.76 -12.61 0.79
N GLY A 59 1.97 -12.53 1.33
CA GLY A 59 2.61 -13.64 2.05
C GLY A 59 1.81 -14.09 3.27
N LEU A 60 1.32 -13.14 4.06
CA LEU A 60 0.46 -13.39 5.23
C LEU A 60 -0.84 -14.10 4.82
N LEU A 61 -1.54 -13.61 3.80
CA LEU A 61 -2.79 -14.22 3.33
C LEU A 61 -2.55 -15.60 2.71
N ALA A 62 -1.47 -15.78 1.95
CA ALA A 62 -1.08 -17.08 1.42
C ALA A 62 -0.78 -18.07 2.55
N PHE A 63 -0.12 -17.63 3.63
CA PHE A 63 0.17 -18.44 4.81
C PHE A 63 -1.11 -18.82 5.57
N VAL A 64 -1.98 -17.86 5.88
CA VAL A 64 -3.24 -18.08 6.60
C VAL A 64 -4.15 -19.04 5.83
N ASN A 65 -4.23 -18.89 4.51
CA ASN A 65 -5.03 -19.77 3.65
C ASN A 65 -4.31 -21.08 3.28
N LYS A 66 -3.06 -21.27 3.73
CA LYS A 66 -2.20 -22.42 3.42
C LYS A 66 -2.11 -22.70 1.91
N ASP A 67 -2.17 -21.65 1.09
CA ASP A 67 -2.16 -21.75 -0.37
C ASP A 67 -1.51 -20.53 -1.03
N VAL A 68 -0.38 -20.77 -1.69
CA VAL A 68 0.33 -19.77 -2.49
C VAL A 68 -0.50 -19.22 -3.65
N ASN A 69 -1.50 -19.95 -4.12
CA ASN A 69 -2.41 -19.52 -5.18
C ASN A 69 -3.72 -18.94 -4.64
N TRP A 70 -3.78 -18.62 -3.34
CA TRP A 70 -4.96 -18.03 -2.70
C TRP A 70 -5.54 -16.85 -3.50
N ILE A 71 -4.68 -15.98 -4.05
CA ILE A 71 -5.08 -14.79 -4.83
C ILE A 71 -5.97 -15.12 -6.04
N LEU A 72 -5.88 -16.35 -6.59
CA LEU A 72 -6.72 -16.80 -7.71
C LEU A 72 -8.10 -17.30 -7.28
N LYS A 73 -8.23 -17.76 -6.04
CA LYS A 73 -9.43 -18.37 -5.45
C LYS A 73 -10.46 -17.32 -5.04
N LYS A 74 -11.61 -17.76 -4.51
CA LYS A 74 -12.59 -16.87 -3.87
C LYS A 74 -12.04 -16.43 -2.52
N TRP A 75 -12.19 -15.14 -2.21
CA TRP A 75 -11.77 -14.58 -0.93
C TRP A 75 -12.86 -14.83 0.11
N ASN A 76 -12.42 -15.17 1.31
CA ASN A 76 -13.25 -15.44 2.47
C ASN A 76 -13.31 -14.21 3.37
N ARG A 77 -14.23 -14.21 4.35
CA ARG A 77 -14.40 -13.09 5.29
C ARG A 77 -13.10 -12.71 6.01
N HIS A 78 -12.30 -13.69 6.43
CA HIS A 78 -11.04 -13.44 7.11
C HIS A 78 -10.03 -12.70 6.24
N ASP A 79 -10.04 -12.88 4.92
CA ASP A 79 -9.11 -12.19 4.02
C ASP A 79 -9.35 -10.69 4.01
N TYR A 80 -10.62 -10.27 4.00
CA TYR A 80 -11.02 -8.87 4.09
C TYR A 80 -10.66 -8.30 5.47
N ILE A 81 -10.95 -9.03 6.55
CA ILE A 81 -10.64 -8.61 7.92
C ILE A 81 -9.14 -8.39 8.09
N ILE A 82 -8.31 -9.37 7.68
CA ILE A 82 -6.85 -9.28 7.76
C ILE A 82 -6.34 -8.10 6.93
N THR A 83 -6.82 -7.95 5.69
CA THR A 83 -6.42 -6.85 4.81
C THR A 83 -6.73 -5.49 5.44
N THR A 84 -7.94 -5.30 5.97
CA THR A 84 -8.36 -4.03 6.58
C THR A 84 -7.59 -3.74 7.86
N LEU A 85 -7.45 -4.71 8.76
CA LEU A 85 -6.69 -4.51 10.00
C LEU A 85 -5.20 -4.24 9.72
N TYR A 86 -4.63 -4.90 8.72
CA TYR A 86 -3.26 -4.68 8.29
C TYR A 86 -3.08 -3.26 7.70
N ALA A 87 -3.99 -2.81 6.85
CA ALA A 87 -3.98 -1.46 6.30
C ALA A 87 -4.10 -0.39 7.39
N LEU A 88 -5.05 -0.56 8.31
CA LEU A 88 -5.24 0.37 9.44
C LEU A 88 -3.99 0.40 10.33
N PHE A 89 -3.48 -0.76 10.74
CA PHE A 89 -2.31 -0.84 11.60
C PHE A 89 -1.10 -0.11 10.99
N LEU A 90 -0.79 -0.40 9.72
CA LEU A 90 0.38 0.20 9.07
C LEU A 90 0.23 1.68 8.80
N SER A 91 -0.94 2.12 8.31
CA SER A 91 -1.17 3.54 8.05
C SER A 91 -1.02 4.37 9.32
N PHE A 92 -1.66 3.98 10.42
CA PHE A 92 -1.48 4.67 11.70
C PHE A 92 -0.05 4.59 12.21
N TYR A 93 0.60 3.42 12.13
CA TYR A 93 1.97 3.25 12.61
C TYR A 93 2.96 4.16 11.87
N PHE A 94 2.91 4.18 10.54
CA PHE A 94 3.83 4.99 9.74
C PHE A 94 3.55 6.48 9.85
N GLU A 95 2.29 6.90 9.92
CA GLU A 95 1.93 8.30 10.12
C GLU A 95 2.43 8.82 11.47
N ILE A 96 2.17 8.09 12.56
CA ILE A 96 2.64 8.47 13.90
C ILE A 96 4.18 8.50 13.93
N SER A 97 4.82 7.49 13.34
CA SER A 97 6.28 7.45 13.25
C SER A 97 6.85 8.61 12.43
N ALA A 98 6.20 9.00 11.33
CA ALA A 98 6.66 10.09 10.49
C ALA A 98 6.55 11.45 11.19
N LEU A 99 5.44 11.67 11.91
CA LEU A 99 5.24 12.87 12.74
C LEU A 99 6.26 12.95 13.86
N TYR A 100 6.52 11.84 14.56
CA TYR A 100 7.51 11.81 15.64
C TYR A 100 8.93 12.13 15.16
N ASN A 101 9.28 11.71 13.94
CA ASN A 101 10.60 11.93 13.34
C ASN A 101 10.68 13.23 12.50
N ASN A 102 9.62 14.05 12.46
CA ASN A 102 9.51 15.23 11.60
C ASN A 102 9.91 14.94 10.13
N ARG A 103 9.45 13.78 9.62
CA ARG A 103 9.91 13.26 8.32
C ARG A 103 9.31 14.03 7.13
N TRP A 104 8.10 14.56 7.29
CA TRP A 104 7.40 15.37 6.29
C TRP A 104 6.42 16.34 6.96
N GLY A 105 6.08 17.42 6.24
CA GLY A 105 5.04 18.37 6.60
C GLY A 105 3.77 18.17 5.77
N TYR A 106 2.63 18.53 6.34
CA TYR A 106 1.35 18.57 5.63
C TYR A 106 1.03 19.98 5.18
N ASN A 107 0.28 20.09 4.08
CA ASN A 107 -0.38 21.33 3.73
C ASN A 107 -1.64 21.48 4.62
N GLU A 108 -1.65 22.49 5.49
CA GLU A 108 -2.73 22.72 6.46
C GLU A 108 -4.08 23.03 5.80
N GLU A 109 -4.09 23.58 4.59
CA GLU A 109 -5.32 23.97 3.88
C GLU A 109 -5.98 22.79 3.17
N THR A 110 -5.18 21.82 2.72
CA THR A 110 -5.66 20.74 1.85
C THR A 110 -5.70 19.38 2.54
N MET A 111 -4.79 19.08 3.47
CA MET A 111 -4.67 17.74 4.05
C MET A 111 -5.84 17.41 5.00
N PRO A 112 -6.70 16.42 4.68
CA PRO A 112 -7.73 15.99 5.61
C PRO A 112 -7.10 15.21 6.76
N LEU A 113 -7.39 15.62 7.99
CA LEU A 113 -6.91 14.97 9.21
C LEU A 113 -8.03 14.18 9.89
N PHE A 114 -7.65 13.13 10.62
CA PHE A 114 -8.57 12.49 11.55
C PHE A 114 -9.01 13.47 12.64
N PRO A 115 -10.32 13.58 12.95
CA PRO A 115 -10.82 14.52 13.94
C PRO A 115 -10.08 14.41 15.28
N ASN A 116 -9.67 15.55 15.84
CA ASN A 116 -8.91 15.66 17.08
C ASN A 116 -7.52 14.99 17.06
N THR A 117 -6.93 14.76 15.89
CA THR A 117 -5.57 14.21 15.75
C THR A 117 -4.79 14.92 14.66
N ASN A 118 -3.47 14.78 14.67
CA ASN A 118 -2.59 15.28 13.61
C ASN A 118 -2.34 14.23 12.51
N ILE A 119 -3.15 13.17 12.44
CA ILE A 119 -2.92 12.03 11.56
C ILE A 119 -3.62 12.27 10.23
N ALA A 120 -2.88 12.15 9.12
CA ALA A 120 -3.46 12.33 7.80
C ALA A 120 -4.40 11.18 7.43
N LEU A 121 -5.56 11.53 6.87
CA LEU A 121 -6.54 10.57 6.41
C LEU A 121 -6.15 9.96 5.06
N VAL A 122 -5.39 10.70 4.23
CA VAL A 122 -5.02 10.29 2.87
C VAL A 122 -4.22 8.99 2.84
N PRO A 123 -3.15 8.81 3.65
CA PRO A 123 -2.38 7.56 3.65
C PRO A 123 -3.17 6.37 4.22
N VAL A 124 -4.13 6.63 5.11
CA VAL A 124 -5.03 5.61 5.66
C VAL A 124 -5.99 5.12 4.57
N ILE A 125 -6.61 6.05 3.84
CA ILE A 125 -7.49 5.73 2.70
C ILE A 125 -6.70 4.99 1.61
N GLN A 126 -5.48 5.43 1.32
CA GLN A 126 -4.58 4.82 0.35
C GLN A 126 -4.43 3.31 0.58
N LEU A 127 -3.99 2.89 1.77
CA LEU A 127 -3.76 1.46 2.02
C LEU A 127 -5.06 0.66 2.03
N ILE A 128 -6.14 1.21 2.61
CA ILE A 128 -7.47 0.56 2.65
C ILE A 128 -8.00 0.30 1.24
N VAL A 129 -7.80 1.24 0.32
CA VAL A 129 -8.32 1.16 -1.06
C VAL A 129 -7.36 0.39 -1.97
N LEU A 130 -6.06 0.65 -1.90
CA LEU A 130 -5.10 0.07 -2.83
C LEU A 130 -4.80 -1.39 -2.56
N PHE A 131 -4.75 -1.87 -1.32
CA PHE A 131 -4.47 -3.30 -1.07
C PHE A 131 -5.49 -4.23 -1.77
N PRO A 132 -6.82 -4.04 -1.65
CA PRO A 132 -7.79 -4.80 -2.43
C PRO A 132 -7.61 -4.66 -3.94
N ILE A 133 -7.38 -3.44 -4.45
CA ILE A 133 -7.25 -3.18 -5.89
C ILE A 133 -6.02 -3.89 -6.46
N ILE A 134 -4.87 -3.79 -5.77
CA ILE A 134 -3.62 -4.47 -6.12
C ILE A 134 -3.86 -5.96 -6.29
N PHE A 135 -4.56 -6.60 -5.34
CA PHE A 135 -4.84 -8.03 -5.43
C PHE A 135 -5.86 -8.38 -6.51
N ILE A 136 -6.87 -7.54 -6.75
CA ILE A 136 -7.83 -7.75 -7.85
C ILE A 136 -7.14 -7.68 -9.22
N ILE A 137 -6.27 -6.68 -9.44
CA ILE A 137 -5.53 -6.53 -10.70
C ILE A 137 -4.50 -7.65 -10.85
N SER A 138 -3.75 -7.96 -9.79
CA SER A 138 -2.79 -9.07 -9.78
C SER A 138 -3.48 -10.40 -10.11
N ARG A 139 -4.67 -10.65 -9.55
CA ARG A 139 -5.49 -11.82 -9.89
C ARG A 139 -5.87 -11.86 -11.37
N LYS A 140 -6.28 -10.74 -11.96
CA LYS A 140 -6.62 -10.66 -13.40
C LYS A 140 -5.42 -10.98 -14.27
N ILE A 141 -4.24 -10.43 -13.95
CA ILE A 141 -2.99 -10.69 -14.68
C ILE A 141 -2.58 -12.16 -14.56
N LEU A 142 -2.54 -12.70 -13.34
CA LEU A 142 -2.17 -14.10 -13.10
C LEU A 142 -3.11 -15.08 -13.78
N ARG A 143 -4.41 -14.78 -13.86
CA ARG A 143 -5.37 -15.59 -14.64
C ARG A 143 -5.07 -15.59 -16.14
N ARG A 144 -4.59 -14.48 -16.70
CA ARG A 144 -4.18 -14.41 -18.10
C ARG A 144 -2.89 -15.16 -18.37
N LEU A 145 -1.93 -15.11 -17.43
CA LEU A 145 -0.66 -15.83 -17.53
C LEU A 145 -0.76 -17.35 -17.32
N ASN A 146 -1.89 -17.83 -16.78
CA ASN A 146 -2.17 -19.25 -16.54
C ASN A 146 -3.11 -19.87 -17.59
N LYS A 147 -3.59 -19.08 -18.55
CA LYS A 147 -4.28 -19.58 -19.74
C LYS A 147 -3.24 -19.97 -20.78
#